data_AF-A0A924NIK2-F1
#
_entry.id   AF-A0A924NIK2-F1
#
_cell.length_a   1.000
_cell.length_b   1.000
_cell.length_c   1.000
_cell.angle_alpha   90.00
_cell.angle_beta   90.00
_cell.angle_gamma   90.00
#
_symmetry.space_group_name_H-M   'P 1'
#
loop_
_entity.id
_entity.type
_entity.pdbx_description
1 polymer ?
#
loop_
_entity_poly.entity_id
_entity_poly.type
_entity_poly.pdbx_seq_one_letter_code
_entity_poly.pdbx_strand_id
1 'polypeptide(L)'
;MIETFAALLLAHTLADFSFQTNWMVQNKRRILPMLAHIGVVLAASILTTGTPHPLLFALAAIHMLIDATKAAYFPNRLASFLLDQAAHFASITAIVVLQPTLWSTGIWANIPWLPAAMTLLAGALIATQAGGYAVGLLMQPWAAETPPGLRNGGRVIGTLERGLIFLLVLTGQAAGIGFLIAAKSVLRFGTVKDEGKLSEYVIIGTLASFMWAIAASAATIWLLNLLPSLGIPDLLP
;
A
#
# COMPACT_ATOMS: atom_id res chain seq x y z
N MET A 1 -10.46 14.58 12.57
CA MET A 1 -9.24 13.84 12.99
C MET A 1 -9.00 12.62 12.10
N ILE A 2 -9.97 11.72 11.99
CA ILE A 2 -9.84 10.48 11.20
C ILE A 2 -9.88 10.76 9.68
N GLU A 3 -10.58 11.81 9.28
CA GLU A 3 -10.66 12.30 7.91
C GLU A 3 -9.30 12.82 7.42
N THR A 4 -8.59 13.56 8.29
CA THR A 4 -7.22 14.00 8.03
C THR A 4 -6.29 12.82 7.85
N PHE A 5 -6.42 11.81 8.71
CA PHE A 5 -5.64 10.59 8.59
C PHE A 5 -5.91 9.87 7.27
N ALA A 6 -7.18 9.68 6.88
CA ALA A 6 -7.56 9.06 5.61
C ALA A 6 -7.00 9.81 4.40
N ALA A 7 -7.08 11.15 4.40
CA ALA A 7 -6.54 11.99 3.33
C ALA A 7 -5.01 11.85 3.21
N LEU A 8 -4.29 11.93 4.33
CA LEU A 8 -2.83 11.82 4.35
C LEU A 8 -2.33 10.40 4.07
N LEU A 9 -3.08 9.37 4.48
CA LEU A 9 -2.80 7.98 4.11
C LEU A 9 -2.89 7.78 2.58
N LEU A 10 -3.93 8.35 1.94
CA LEU A 10 -4.03 8.34 0.49
C LEU A 10 -2.87 9.12 -0.16
N ALA A 11 -2.54 10.31 0.35
CA ALA A 11 -1.43 11.11 -0.18
C ALA A 11 -0.11 10.33 -0.19
N HIS A 12 0.22 9.72 0.95
CA HIS A 12 1.42 8.90 1.12
C HIS A 12 1.45 7.73 0.15
N THR A 13 0.35 6.96 0.09
CA THR A 13 0.27 5.77 -0.77
C THR A 13 0.36 6.13 -2.26
N LEU A 14 -0.26 7.22 -2.69
CA LEU A 14 -0.12 7.74 -4.05
C LEU A 14 1.32 8.17 -4.35
N ALA A 15 1.93 8.95 -3.46
CA ALA A 15 3.28 9.45 -3.66
C ALA A 15 4.31 8.32 -3.78
N ASP A 16 4.30 7.38 -2.85
CA ASP A 16 5.34 6.34 -2.74
C ASP A 16 5.15 5.17 -3.71
N PHE A 17 3.91 4.80 -4.04
CA PHE A 17 3.67 3.59 -4.84
C PHE A 17 3.18 3.87 -6.26
N SER A 18 2.42 4.95 -6.47
CA SER A 18 1.82 5.25 -7.78
C SER A 18 2.62 6.28 -8.57
N PHE A 19 3.12 7.33 -7.91
CA PHE A 19 3.78 8.46 -8.57
C PHE A 19 5.32 8.43 -8.48
N GLN A 20 5.88 7.60 -7.60
CA GLN A 20 7.32 7.38 -7.56
C GLN A 20 7.80 6.62 -8.80
N THR A 21 8.41 7.34 -9.74
CA THR A 21 8.85 6.77 -11.02
C THR A 21 10.11 5.91 -10.89
N ASN A 22 10.36 5.02 -11.85
CA ASN A 22 11.59 4.21 -11.91
C ASN A 22 12.86 5.06 -11.87
N TRP A 23 12.84 6.24 -12.52
CA TRP A 23 13.98 7.17 -12.49
C TRP A 23 14.26 7.66 -11.06
N MET A 24 13.21 8.00 -10.30
CA MET A 24 13.37 8.40 -8.90
C MET A 24 13.96 7.27 -8.07
N VAL A 25 13.42 6.05 -8.20
CA VAL A 25 13.88 4.87 -7.45
C VAL A 25 15.35 4.55 -7.72
N GLN A 26 15.77 4.55 -8.98
CA GLN A 26 17.14 4.24 -9.37
C GLN A 26 18.15 5.30 -8.93
N ASN A 27 17.70 6.54 -8.70
CA ASN A 27 18.55 7.68 -8.37
C ASN A 27 18.28 8.25 -6.97
N LYS A 28 17.70 7.45 -6.05
CA LYS A 28 17.28 7.89 -4.69
C LYS A 28 18.36 8.56 -3.82
N ARG A 29 19.64 8.44 -4.19
CA ARG A 29 20.76 9.11 -3.48
C ARG A 29 21.13 10.48 -4.06
N ARG A 30 20.49 10.92 -5.14
CA ARG A 30 20.74 12.22 -5.78
C ARG A 30 19.68 13.23 -5.33
N ILE A 31 20.11 14.49 -5.20
CA ILE A 31 19.28 15.59 -4.71
C ILE A 31 18.05 15.81 -5.61
N LEU A 32 18.21 15.88 -6.93
CA LEU A 32 17.09 16.18 -7.84
C LEU A 32 15.94 15.15 -7.79
N PRO A 33 16.19 13.84 -7.87
CA PRO A 33 15.16 12.82 -7.64
C PRO A 33 14.45 12.94 -6.29
N MET A 34 15.19 13.22 -5.22
CA MET A 34 14.61 13.40 -3.89
C MET A 34 13.73 14.65 -3.81
N LEU A 35 14.17 15.76 -4.40
CA LEU A 35 13.38 16.99 -4.50
C LEU A 35 12.12 16.80 -5.36
N ALA A 36 12.22 16.05 -6.45
CA ALA A 36 11.07 15.72 -7.28
C ALA A 36 10.06 14.85 -6.51
N HIS A 37 10.54 13.81 -5.81
CA HIS A 37 9.70 12.95 -4.97
C HIS A 37 9.01 13.76 -3.87
N ILE A 38 9.74 14.67 -3.20
CA ILE A 38 9.12 15.46 -2.13
C ILE A 38 8.11 16.47 -2.64
N GLY A 39 8.32 17.00 -3.85
CA GLY A 39 7.31 17.82 -4.53
C GLY A 39 6.01 17.03 -4.73
N VAL A 40 6.11 15.76 -5.12
CA VAL A 40 4.95 14.86 -5.24
C VAL A 40 4.29 14.59 -3.90
N VAL A 41 5.05 14.29 -2.84
CA VAL A 41 4.52 14.07 -1.48
C VAL A 41 3.74 15.29 -0.98
N LEU A 42 4.32 16.48 -1.11
CA LEU A 42 3.69 17.73 -0.69
C LEU A 42 2.43 18.02 -1.53
N ALA A 43 2.52 17.88 -2.85
CA ALA A 43 1.38 18.11 -3.74
C ALA A 43 0.23 17.14 -3.43
N ALA A 44 0.51 15.85 -3.28
CA ALA A 44 -0.49 14.85 -2.93
C ALA A 44 -1.13 15.16 -1.56
N SER A 45 -0.34 15.60 -0.58
CA SER A 45 -0.83 15.97 0.75
C SER A 45 -1.75 17.18 0.70
N ILE A 46 -1.39 18.22 -0.06
CA ILE A 46 -2.22 19.42 -0.22
C ILE A 46 -3.50 19.09 -0.99
N LEU A 47 -3.41 18.32 -2.07
CA LEU A 47 -4.56 17.98 -2.91
C LEU A 47 -5.58 17.13 -2.17
N THR A 48 -5.13 16.12 -1.42
CA THR A 48 -6.03 15.23 -0.65
C THR A 48 -6.63 15.93 0.55
N THR A 49 -5.88 16.74 1.30
CA THR A 49 -6.42 17.50 2.43
C THR A 49 -7.21 18.74 2.01
N GLY A 50 -7.00 19.23 0.78
CA GLY A 50 -7.66 20.41 0.24
C GLY A 50 -7.17 21.73 0.84
N THR A 51 -6.02 21.76 1.49
CA THR A 51 -5.49 22.96 2.17
C THR A 51 -3.95 23.02 2.15
N PRO A 52 -3.34 24.18 1.85
CA PRO A 52 -1.90 24.39 2.03
C PRO A 52 -1.61 24.82 3.47
N HIS A 53 -1.31 23.85 4.36
CA HIS A 53 -1.01 24.13 5.77
C HIS A 53 0.49 23.95 6.09
N PRO A 54 1.11 24.80 6.94
CA PRO A 54 2.54 24.69 7.30
C PRO A 54 3.00 23.30 7.76
N LEU A 55 2.15 22.59 8.50
CA LEU A 55 2.44 21.22 8.94
C LEU A 55 2.57 20.20 7.80
N LEU A 56 2.00 20.44 6.62
CA LEU A 56 2.21 19.58 5.46
C LEU A 56 3.61 19.75 4.87
N PHE A 57 4.18 20.95 4.96
CA PHE A 57 5.58 21.19 4.60
C PHE A 57 6.52 20.52 5.61
N ALA A 58 6.18 20.56 6.90
CA ALA A 58 6.91 19.83 7.93
C ALA A 58 6.82 18.30 7.71
N LEU A 59 5.63 17.78 7.39
CA LEU A 59 5.44 16.37 7.03
C LEU A 59 6.28 15.97 5.84
N ALA A 60 6.31 16.80 4.78
CA ALA A 60 7.16 16.58 3.62
C ALA A 60 8.66 16.59 4.00
N ALA A 61 9.11 17.54 4.81
CA ALA A 61 10.51 17.55 5.28
C ALA A 61 10.87 16.28 6.08
N ILE A 62 9.96 15.82 6.96
CA ILE A 62 10.12 14.57 7.72
C ILE A 62 10.15 13.36 6.76
N HIS A 63 9.25 13.32 5.77
CA HIS A 63 9.24 12.27 4.73
C HIS A 63 10.58 12.18 4.03
N MET A 64 11.14 13.33 3.60
CA MET A 64 12.46 13.37 2.97
C MET A 64 13.54 12.81 3.89
N LEU A 65 13.52 13.17 5.17
CA LEU A 65 14.51 12.71 6.15
C LEU A 65 14.45 11.19 6.33
N ILE A 66 13.25 10.63 6.43
CA ILE A 66 13.03 9.18 6.53
C ILE A 66 13.59 8.48 5.29
N ASP A 67 13.19 8.92 4.10
CA ASP A 67 13.63 8.35 2.82
C ASP A 67 15.17 8.44 2.65
N ALA A 68 15.76 9.58 3.00
CA ALA A 68 17.20 9.80 2.95
C ALA A 68 17.95 8.85 3.88
N THR A 69 17.46 8.70 5.11
CA THR A 69 18.05 7.86 6.13
C THR A 69 17.98 6.39 5.72
N LYS A 70 16.82 5.94 5.21
CA LYS A 70 16.67 4.59 4.64
C LYS A 70 17.67 4.35 3.51
N ALA A 71 17.76 5.28 2.56
CA ALA A 71 18.63 5.15 1.38
C ALA A 71 20.14 5.16 1.71
N ALA A 72 20.52 5.85 2.79
CA ALA A 72 21.90 5.96 3.25
C ALA A 72 22.33 4.75 4.10
N TYR A 73 21.49 4.29 5.02
CA TYR A 73 21.92 3.39 6.10
C TYR A 73 21.29 1.99 6.10
N PHE A 74 20.16 1.78 5.42
CA PHE A 74 19.42 0.52 5.52
C PHE A 74 19.55 -0.34 4.26
N PRO A 75 19.68 -1.68 4.40
CA PRO A 75 19.68 -2.58 3.24
C PRO A 75 18.28 -2.66 2.62
N ASN A 76 18.19 -2.93 1.32
CA ASN A 76 16.91 -3.12 0.64
C ASN A 76 16.32 -4.50 0.94
N ARG A 77 15.64 -4.64 2.08
CA ARG A 77 14.99 -5.87 2.57
C ARG A 77 13.61 -5.56 3.12
N LEU A 78 12.78 -6.59 3.30
CA LEU A 78 11.43 -6.44 3.86
C LEU A 78 11.42 -5.69 5.20
N ALA A 79 12.32 -6.03 6.13
CA ALA A 79 12.38 -5.37 7.43
C ALA A 79 12.63 -3.85 7.32
N SER A 80 13.55 -3.43 6.46
CA SER A 80 13.83 -2.00 6.21
C SER A 80 12.65 -1.30 5.56
N PHE A 81 11.91 -1.99 4.69
CA PHE A 81 10.67 -1.47 4.11
C PHE A 81 9.58 -1.31 5.17
N LEU A 82 9.37 -2.30 6.04
CA LEU A 82 8.36 -2.21 7.10
C LEU A 82 8.69 -1.11 8.12
N LEU A 83 9.97 -0.95 8.49
CA LEU A 83 10.42 0.13 9.38
C LEU A 83 10.20 1.51 8.74
N ASP A 84 10.49 1.65 7.46
CA ASP A 84 10.27 2.87 6.68
C ASP A 84 8.77 3.24 6.62
N GLN A 85 7.90 2.28 6.27
CA GLN A 85 6.46 2.51 6.30
C GLN A 85 5.94 2.86 7.70
N ALA A 86 6.49 2.24 8.75
CA ALA A 86 6.13 2.54 10.14
C ALA A 86 6.53 3.97 10.53
N ALA A 87 7.70 4.44 10.10
CA ALA A 87 8.14 5.81 10.35
C ALA A 87 7.24 6.85 9.64
N HIS A 88 6.88 6.60 8.38
CA HIS A 88 5.93 7.44 7.64
C HIS A 88 4.54 7.44 8.25
N PHE A 89 4.06 6.28 8.69
CA PHE A 89 2.77 6.17 9.38
C PHE A 89 2.77 6.93 10.72
N ALA A 90 3.87 6.84 11.47
CA ALA A 90 4.06 7.57 12.71
C ALA A 90 4.09 9.09 12.48
N SER A 91 4.75 9.57 11.42
CA SER A 91 4.77 10.99 11.09
C SER A 91 3.38 11.52 10.69
N ILE A 92 2.62 10.77 9.88
CA ILE A 92 1.22 11.09 9.56
C ILE A 92 0.39 11.18 10.85
N THR A 93 0.50 10.17 11.72
CA THR A 93 -0.24 10.12 12.98
C THR A 93 0.11 11.32 13.87
N ALA A 94 1.38 11.70 13.93
CA ALA A 94 1.82 12.89 14.67
C ALA A 94 1.16 14.17 14.12
N ILE A 95 1.08 14.35 12.80
CA ILE A 95 0.37 15.49 12.20
C ILE A 95 -1.12 15.49 12.55
N VAL A 96 -1.77 14.33 12.50
CA VAL A 96 -3.19 14.18 12.85
C VAL A 96 -3.46 14.56 14.31
N VAL A 97 -2.57 14.19 15.22
CA VAL A 97 -2.66 14.55 16.64
C VAL A 97 -2.38 16.04 16.87
N LEU A 98 -1.39 16.60 16.18
CA LEU A 98 -1.01 18.02 16.30
C LEU A 98 -2.04 18.97 15.68
N GLN A 99 -2.72 18.55 14.60
CA GLN A 99 -3.76 19.36 13.94
C GLN A 99 -4.98 18.50 13.55
N PRO A 100 -5.84 18.16 14.53
CA PRO A 100 -6.98 17.25 14.33
C PRO A 100 -8.08 17.85 13.44
N THR A 101 -8.09 19.17 13.25
CA THR A 101 -9.03 19.94 12.44
C THR A 101 -8.51 20.24 11.03
N LEU A 102 -7.34 19.73 10.63
CA LEU A 102 -6.72 20.05 9.34
C LEU A 102 -7.68 19.83 8.16
N TRP A 103 -8.39 18.70 8.16
CA TRP A 103 -9.40 18.38 7.14
C TRP A 103 -10.50 19.44 7.04
N SER A 104 -11.00 19.91 8.19
CA SER A 104 -12.09 20.89 8.25
C SER A 104 -11.73 22.26 7.68
N THR A 105 -10.44 22.58 7.55
CA THR A 105 -9.95 23.81 6.93
C THR A 105 -9.82 23.71 5.40
N GLY A 106 -9.93 22.51 4.84
CA GLY A 106 -9.77 22.26 3.41
C GLY A 106 -11.04 22.47 2.60
N ILE A 107 -10.88 22.71 1.30
CA ILE A 107 -11.99 22.91 0.37
C ILE A 107 -12.94 21.70 0.25
N TRP A 108 -12.46 20.52 0.65
CA TRP A 108 -13.20 19.26 0.62
C TRP A 108 -14.01 18.98 1.89
N ALA A 109 -13.90 19.82 2.92
CA ALA A 109 -14.46 19.57 4.25
C ALA A 109 -15.96 19.24 4.24
N ASN A 110 -16.70 19.82 3.29
CA ASN A 110 -18.16 19.68 3.16
C ASN A 110 -18.61 18.47 2.34
N ILE A 111 -17.72 17.52 2.03
CA ILE A 111 -18.04 16.28 1.29
C ILE A 111 -17.90 15.08 2.24
N PRO A 112 -18.97 14.65 2.94
CA PRO A 112 -18.85 13.72 4.06
C PRO A 112 -18.34 12.32 3.68
N TRP A 113 -18.65 11.84 2.47
CA TRP A 113 -18.28 10.51 2.00
C TRP A 113 -16.83 10.43 1.47
N LEU A 114 -16.20 11.57 1.19
CA LEU A 114 -14.91 11.62 0.50
C LEU A 114 -13.76 10.98 1.29
N PRO A 115 -13.61 11.17 2.61
CA PRO A 115 -12.59 10.47 3.39
C PRO A 115 -12.71 8.94 3.32
N ALA A 116 -13.94 8.41 3.27
CA ALA A 116 -14.17 6.98 3.13
C ALA A 116 -13.77 6.49 1.72
N ALA A 117 -14.03 7.28 0.67
CA ALA A 117 -13.56 6.96 -0.68
C ALA A 117 -12.02 7.01 -0.78
N MET A 118 -11.39 7.97 -0.10
CA MET A 118 -9.92 8.05 0.01
C MET A 118 -9.36 6.83 0.73
N THR A 119 -10.01 6.37 1.79
CA THR A 119 -9.66 5.15 2.53
C THR A 119 -9.74 3.91 1.64
N LEU A 120 -10.80 3.75 0.86
CA LEU A 120 -10.93 2.63 -0.08
C LEU A 120 -9.82 2.64 -1.13
N LEU A 121 -9.52 3.80 -1.71
CA LEU A 121 -8.47 3.92 -2.71
C LEU A 121 -7.09 3.63 -2.10
N ALA A 122 -6.78 4.20 -0.93
CA ALA A 122 -5.54 3.91 -0.22
C ALA A 122 -5.42 2.41 0.11
N GLY A 123 -6.49 1.80 0.61
CA GLY A 123 -6.56 0.36 0.90
C GLY A 123 -6.29 -0.51 -0.33
N ALA A 124 -6.90 -0.19 -1.47
CA ALA A 124 -6.68 -0.91 -2.73
C ALA A 124 -5.22 -0.78 -3.21
N LEU A 125 -4.62 0.41 -3.11
CA LEU A 125 -3.21 0.65 -3.45
C LEU A 125 -2.26 -0.10 -2.52
N ILE A 126 -2.53 -0.11 -1.21
CA ILE A 126 -1.74 -0.85 -0.22
C ILE A 126 -1.83 -2.36 -0.47
N ALA A 127 -3.03 -2.89 -0.70
CA ALA A 127 -3.24 -4.29 -0.98
C ALA A 127 -2.51 -4.71 -2.27
N THR A 128 -2.61 -3.92 -3.34
CA THR A 128 -2.11 -4.33 -4.66
C THR A 128 -0.66 -3.93 -4.92
N GLN A 129 -0.34 -2.64 -4.84
CA GLN A 129 0.96 -2.07 -5.22
C GLN A 129 1.98 -2.24 -4.10
N ALA A 130 1.67 -1.74 -2.90
CA ALA A 130 2.58 -1.87 -1.76
C ALA A 130 2.80 -3.35 -1.40
N GLY A 131 1.74 -4.16 -1.44
CA GLY A 131 1.82 -5.61 -1.27
C GLY A 131 2.69 -6.30 -2.31
N GLY A 132 2.62 -5.88 -3.58
CA GLY A 132 3.50 -6.39 -4.63
C GLY A 132 4.98 -6.11 -4.34
N TYR A 133 5.28 -4.92 -3.83
CA TYR A 133 6.64 -4.55 -3.43
C TYR A 133 7.11 -5.33 -2.19
N ALA A 134 6.27 -5.41 -1.16
CA ALA A 134 6.56 -6.15 0.09
C ALA A 134 6.82 -7.64 -0.17
N VAL A 135 5.94 -8.30 -0.93
CA VAL A 135 6.10 -9.70 -1.32
C VAL A 135 7.34 -9.87 -2.20
N GLY A 136 7.63 -8.94 -3.11
CA GLY A 136 8.86 -8.96 -3.89
C GLY A 136 10.13 -8.94 -3.03
N LEU A 137 10.16 -8.09 -1.99
CA LEU A 137 11.26 -8.04 -1.03
C LEU A 137 11.36 -9.31 -0.18
N LEU A 138 10.23 -9.91 0.20
CA LEU A 138 10.20 -11.18 0.93
C LEU A 138 10.78 -12.31 0.08
N MET A 139 10.42 -12.37 -1.20
CA MET A 139 10.81 -13.46 -2.11
C MET A 139 12.22 -13.30 -2.68
N GLN A 140 12.86 -12.13 -2.49
CA GLN A 140 14.20 -11.82 -2.99
C GLN A 140 15.27 -12.90 -2.71
N PRO A 141 15.33 -13.54 -1.52
CA PRO A 141 16.32 -14.59 -1.24
C PRO A 141 16.18 -15.82 -2.14
N TRP A 142 14.98 -16.09 -2.66
CA TRP A 142 14.67 -17.24 -3.51
C TRP A 142 14.46 -16.85 -4.98
N ALA A 143 14.94 -15.67 -5.40
CA ALA A 143 14.73 -15.18 -6.76
C ALA A 143 15.24 -16.15 -7.85
N ALA A 144 16.26 -16.97 -7.55
CA ALA A 144 16.80 -17.99 -8.45
C ALA A 144 15.81 -19.12 -8.77
N GLU A 145 14.82 -19.34 -7.90
CA GLU A 145 13.79 -20.39 -8.04
C GLU A 145 12.54 -19.86 -8.79
N THR A 146 12.61 -18.64 -9.35
CA THR A 146 11.49 -18.06 -10.10
C THR A 146 11.28 -18.86 -11.39
N PRO A 147 10.07 -19.41 -11.62
CA PRO A 147 9.81 -20.19 -12.82
C PRO A 147 9.85 -19.32 -14.09
N PRO A 148 10.24 -19.88 -15.25
CA PRO A 148 10.13 -19.19 -16.53
C PRO A 148 8.66 -18.84 -16.83
N GLY A 149 8.43 -17.69 -17.46
CA GLY A 149 7.09 -17.23 -17.77
C GLY A 149 7.07 -15.90 -18.52
N LEU A 150 5.87 -15.35 -18.71
CA LEU A 150 5.67 -14.05 -19.36
C LEU A 150 6.44 -12.94 -18.63
N ARG A 151 6.95 -11.97 -19.38
CA ARG A 151 7.58 -10.77 -18.80
C ARG A 151 6.59 -10.07 -17.87
N ASN A 152 6.95 -9.92 -16.60
CA ASN A 152 6.10 -9.38 -15.51
C ASN A 152 4.82 -10.19 -15.20
N GLY A 153 4.71 -11.45 -15.67
CA GLY A 153 3.52 -12.29 -15.46
C GLY A 153 3.14 -12.43 -13.99
N GLY A 154 4.12 -12.76 -13.13
CA GLY A 154 3.89 -12.87 -11.68
C GLY A 154 3.42 -11.57 -11.02
N ARG A 155 3.87 -10.40 -11.51
CA ARG A 155 3.42 -9.10 -11.01
C ARG A 155 1.95 -8.85 -11.37
N VAL A 156 1.56 -9.13 -12.61
CA VAL A 156 0.16 -8.97 -13.07
C VAL A 156 -0.76 -9.92 -12.31
N ILE A 157 -0.40 -11.21 -12.26
CA ILE A 157 -1.17 -12.23 -11.53
C ILE A 157 -1.34 -11.83 -10.07
N GLY A 158 -0.24 -11.46 -9.40
CA GLY A 158 -0.29 -11.04 -8.00
C GLY A 158 -1.16 -9.80 -7.77
N THR A 159 -1.12 -8.81 -8.67
CA THR A 159 -2.00 -7.63 -8.58
C THR A 159 -3.47 -8.01 -8.71
N LEU A 160 -3.81 -8.87 -9.67
CA LEU A 160 -5.19 -9.34 -9.88
C LEU A 160 -5.69 -10.16 -8.68
N GLU A 161 -4.87 -11.07 -8.16
CA GLU A 161 -5.23 -11.89 -6.99
C GLU A 161 -5.45 -11.03 -5.74
N ARG A 162 -4.53 -10.10 -5.43
CA ARG A 162 -4.69 -9.21 -4.27
C ARG A 162 -5.87 -8.26 -4.44
N GLY A 163 -6.13 -7.78 -5.66
CA GLY A 163 -7.31 -6.98 -5.97
C GLY A 163 -8.61 -7.77 -5.78
N LEU A 164 -8.66 -9.01 -6.25
CA LEU A 164 -9.81 -9.90 -6.06
C LEU A 164 -10.03 -10.21 -4.57
N ILE A 165 -8.97 -10.52 -3.82
CA ILE A 165 -9.07 -10.72 -2.37
C ILE A 165 -9.60 -9.46 -1.68
N PHE A 166 -9.08 -8.29 -2.04
CA PHE A 166 -9.55 -7.02 -1.48
C PHE A 166 -11.06 -6.82 -1.70
N LEU A 167 -11.55 -7.06 -2.92
CA LEU A 167 -12.98 -6.99 -3.23
C LEU A 167 -13.81 -8.05 -2.48
N LEU A 168 -13.31 -9.29 -2.39
CA LEU A 168 -14.00 -10.36 -1.68
C LEU A 168 -14.11 -10.07 -0.18
N VAL A 169 -13.06 -9.51 0.45
CA VAL A 169 -13.12 -9.11 1.85
C VAL A 169 -14.10 -7.95 2.05
N LEU A 170 -14.07 -6.93 1.19
CA LEU A 170 -14.99 -5.78 1.27
C LEU A 170 -16.47 -6.18 1.08
N THR A 171 -16.74 -7.25 0.34
CA THR A 171 -18.10 -7.76 0.06
C THR A 171 -18.52 -8.89 1.00
N GLY A 172 -17.73 -9.19 2.04
CA GLY A 172 -18.02 -10.27 3.00
C GLY A 172 -17.90 -11.69 2.43
N GLN A 173 -17.35 -11.86 1.22
CA GLN A 173 -17.24 -13.13 0.50
C GLN A 173 -15.99 -13.92 0.89
N ALA A 174 -15.80 -14.20 2.18
CA ALA A 174 -14.63 -14.92 2.69
C ALA A 174 -14.46 -16.32 2.05
N ALA A 175 -15.57 -17.00 1.73
CA ALA A 175 -15.56 -18.28 1.03
C ALA A 175 -14.89 -18.19 -0.36
N GLY A 176 -15.06 -17.06 -1.06
CA GLY A 176 -14.42 -16.83 -2.36
C GLY A 176 -12.90 -16.80 -2.29
N ILE A 177 -12.33 -16.37 -1.16
CA ILE A 177 -10.88 -16.37 -0.92
C ILE A 177 -10.39 -17.82 -0.82
N GLY A 178 -11.12 -18.67 -0.09
CA GLY A 178 -10.82 -20.11 0.01
C GLY A 178 -10.87 -20.80 -1.35
N PHE A 179 -11.87 -20.48 -2.18
CA PHE A 179 -11.96 -20.96 -3.55
C PHE A 179 -10.75 -20.52 -4.40
N LEU A 180 -10.33 -19.26 -4.30
CA LEU A 180 -9.16 -18.74 -5.02
C LEU A 180 -7.87 -19.50 -4.64
N ILE A 181 -7.66 -19.77 -3.35
CA ILE A 181 -6.54 -20.58 -2.86
C ILE A 181 -6.59 -21.99 -3.46
N ALA A 182 -7.75 -22.64 -3.36
CA ALA A 182 -7.94 -24.01 -3.83
C ALA A 182 -7.73 -24.12 -5.35
N ALA A 183 -8.31 -23.21 -6.14
CA ALA A 183 -8.16 -23.17 -7.59
C ALA A 183 -6.68 -23.05 -8.00
N LYS A 184 -5.92 -22.19 -7.33
CA LYS A 184 -4.49 -22.01 -7.60
C LYS A 184 -3.67 -23.26 -7.25
N SER A 185 -4.01 -23.93 -6.15
CA SER A 185 -3.40 -25.21 -5.77
C SER A 185 -3.67 -26.31 -6.80
N VAL A 186 -4.91 -26.43 -7.29
CA VAL A 186 -5.29 -27.44 -8.31
C VAL A 186 -4.55 -27.25 -9.62
N LEU A 187 -4.47 -26.01 -10.13
CA LEU A 187 -3.75 -25.70 -11.38
C LEU A 187 -2.25 -26.01 -11.30
N ARG A 188 -1.73 -26.21 -10.09
CA ARG A 188 -0.33 -26.49 -9.82
C ARG A 188 0.00 -27.98 -9.65
N PHE A 189 -0.97 -28.81 -9.27
CA PHE A 189 -0.75 -30.25 -9.09
C PHE A 189 -0.32 -30.98 -10.37
N GLY A 190 -0.53 -30.39 -11.56
CA GLY A 190 -0.14 -30.97 -12.84
C GLY A 190 1.29 -30.67 -13.32
N THR A 191 1.99 -29.67 -12.75
CA THR A 191 3.22 -29.09 -13.35
C THR A 191 4.49 -29.21 -12.49
N VAL A 192 4.40 -29.69 -11.24
CA VAL A 192 5.50 -29.65 -10.25
C VAL A 192 6.00 -31.06 -9.88
N LYS A 193 6.00 -32.02 -10.81
CA LYS A 193 6.32 -33.41 -10.47
C LYS A 193 7.78 -33.65 -10.01
N ASP A 194 8.72 -32.71 -10.23
CA ASP A 194 10.15 -32.96 -9.95
C ASP A 194 10.94 -31.81 -9.26
N GLU A 195 10.32 -30.76 -8.72
CA GLU A 195 11.07 -29.62 -8.15
C GLU A 195 10.51 -29.11 -6.81
N GLY A 196 10.92 -29.75 -5.70
CA GLY A 196 10.50 -29.38 -4.34
C GLY A 196 10.74 -27.90 -3.98
N LYS A 197 11.86 -27.31 -4.44
CA LYS A 197 12.17 -25.89 -4.20
C LYS A 197 11.21 -24.94 -4.93
N LEU A 198 10.87 -25.24 -6.18
CA LEU A 198 9.84 -24.52 -6.91
C LEU A 198 8.51 -24.65 -6.17
N SER A 199 8.19 -25.86 -5.66
CA SER A 199 7.03 -26.13 -4.81
C SER A 199 6.92 -25.13 -3.66
N GLU A 200 7.96 -25.03 -2.85
CA GLU A 200 8.05 -24.13 -1.71
C GLU A 200 7.98 -22.65 -2.10
N TYR A 201 8.70 -22.24 -3.15
CA TYR A 201 8.74 -20.85 -3.63
C TYR A 201 7.33 -20.27 -3.87
N VAL A 202 6.50 -20.98 -4.62
CA VAL A 202 5.14 -20.48 -4.94
C VAL A 202 4.20 -20.57 -3.73
N ILE A 203 4.36 -21.57 -2.85
CA ILE A 203 3.54 -21.67 -1.62
C ILE A 203 3.81 -20.45 -0.75
N ILE A 204 5.09 -20.19 -0.45
CA ILE A 204 5.51 -19.06 0.38
C ILE A 204 5.03 -17.74 -0.25
N GLY A 205 5.27 -17.55 -1.56
CA GLY A 205 4.86 -16.32 -2.25
C GLY A 205 3.34 -16.12 -2.27
N THR A 206 2.56 -17.18 -2.48
CA THR A 206 1.09 -17.10 -2.50
C THR A 206 0.53 -16.81 -1.11
N LEU A 207 0.96 -17.56 -0.09
CA LEU A 207 0.49 -17.36 1.28
C LEU A 207 0.83 -15.96 1.78
N ALA A 208 2.07 -15.50 1.57
CA ALA A 208 2.47 -14.14 1.95
C ALA A 208 1.65 -13.07 1.23
N SER A 209 1.41 -13.22 -0.07
CA SER A 209 0.60 -12.28 -0.86
C SER A 209 -0.86 -12.24 -0.37
N PHE A 210 -1.43 -13.39 -0.01
CA PHE A 210 -2.81 -13.49 0.44
C PHE A 210 -2.95 -12.91 1.84
N MET A 211 -2.03 -13.25 2.75
CA MET A 211 -1.98 -12.65 4.10
C MET A 211 -1.88 -11.13 4.04
N TRP A 212 -1.02 -10.58 3.16
CA TRP A 212 -0.91 -9.13 2.98
C TRP A 212 -2.22 -8.50 2.52
N ALA A 213 -2.86 -9.05 1.48
CA ALA A 213 -4.10 -8.52 0.96
C ALA A 213 -5.24 -8.58 1.99
N ILE A 214 -5.37 -9.69 2.71
CA ILE A 214 -6.37 -9.84 3.79
C ILE A 214 -6.12 -8.80 4.88
N ALA A 215 -4.88 -8.65 5.36
CA ALA A 215 -4.54 -7.69 6.40
C ALA A 215 -4.82 -6.24 5.97
N ALA A 216 -4.42 -5.86 4.75
CA ALA A 216 -4.70 -4.54 4.19
C ALA A 216 -6.21 -4.28 4.06
N SER A 217 -6.98 -5.28 3.63
CA SER A 217 -8.44 -5.19 3.51
C SER A 217 -9.11 -5.02 4.87
N ALA A 218 -8.71 -5.83 5.87
CA ALA A 218 -9.23 -5.73 7.22
C ALA A 218 -8.92 -4.37 7.87
N ALA A 219 -7.71 -3.84 7.69
CA ALA A 219 -7.33 -2.51 8.15
C ALA A 219 -8.16 -1.41 7.44
N THR A 220 -8.48 -1.60 6.16
CA THR A 220 -9.35 -0.68 5.40
C THR A 220 -10.76 -0.68 5.97
N ILE A 221 -11.36 -1.84 6.20
CA ILE A 221 -12.69 -1.96 6.84
C ILE A 221 -12.70 -1.32 8.23
N TRP A 222 -11.66 -1.59 9.03
CA TRP A 222 -11.53 -0.99 10.35
C TRP A 222 -11.51 0.54 10.28
N LEU A 223 -10.77 1.15 9.34
CA LEU A 223 -10.76 2.59 9.18
C LEU A 223 -12.09 3.14 8.63
N LEU A 224 -12.75 2.43 7.72
CA LEU A 224 -14.08 2.82 7.21
C LEU A 224 -15.14 2.88 8.31
N ASN A 225 -15.09 1.96 9.28
CA ASN A 225 -16.00 1.96 10.43
C ASN A 225 -15.87 3.19 11.33
N LEU A 226 -14.79 3.96 11.18
CA LEU A 226 -14.54 5.20 11.92
C LEU A 226 -14.93 6.46 11.14
N LEU A 227 -15.39 6.31 9.90
CA LEU A 227 -15.73 7.40 8.99
C LEU A 227 -17.23 7.41 8.66
N PRO A 228 -17.77 8.54 8.17
CA PRO A 228 -19.14 8.58 7.67
C PRO A 228 -19.35 7.53 6.56
N SER A 229 -20.53 6.90 6.56
CA SER A 229 -20.88 5.89 5.56
C SER A 229 -20.81 6.46 4.15
N LEU A 230 -20.35 5.64 3.19
CA LEU A 230 -20.33 5.98 1.77
C LEU A 230 -21.72 6.13 1.13
N GLY A 231 -22.80 5.85 1.86
CA GLY A 231 -24.15 5.76 1.31
C GLY A 231 -24.36 4.52 0.41
N ILE A 232 -23.39 3.60 0.41
CA ILE A 232 -23.50 2.27 -0.19
C ILE A 232 -24.03 1.34 0.91
N PRO A 233 -25.24 0.76 0.76
CA PRO A 233 -25.70 -0.28 1.67
C PRO A 233 -24.70 -1.45 1.67
N ASP A 234 -24.39 -1.99 2.85
CA ASP A 234 -23.73 -3.29 3.02
C ASP A 234 -22.25 -3.43 2.61
N LEU A 235 -21.42 -2.40 2.83
CA LEU A 235 -19.94 -2.58 2.88
C LEU A 235 -19.42 -2.95 4.29
N LEU A 236 -20.32 -2.97 5.27
CA LEU A 236 -20.01 -3.36 6.64
C LEU A 236 -20.62 -4.74 6.91
N PRO A 237 -19.86 -5.70 7.47
CA PRO A 237 -20.38 -7.01 7.85
C PRO A 237 -21.42 -6.92 8.97
#